data_AF-A0A0T9RHL8-F1
#
_entry.id   AF-A0A0T9RHL8-F1
#
_cell.length_a   1.000
_cell.length_b   1.000
_cell.length_c   1.000
_cell.angle_alpha   90.00
_cell.angle_beta   90.00
_cell.angle_gamma   90.00
#
_symmetry.space_group_name_H-M   'P 1'
#
loop_
_entity.id
_entity.type
_entity.pdbx_description
1 polymer ?
#
loop_
_entity_poly.entity_id
_entity_poly.type
_entity_poly.pdbx_seq_one_letter_code
_entity_poly.pdbx_strand_id
1 'polypeptide(L)'
;MTTRADINRGRLIYTEHLGWIDLGHAKGGDARNLWGQLINETTNPLIKDYFLVNYSQSMSKYHVRTGIQAQWKIKKGLSIETKRSIALSMMFYVSLKFEGLQSNSLFSRITDSGFSCEDLVSNLLGFYSVVLPRDYMSLIRPKSREYALKIWDYYGSVGKYKNNEMKAYIFPDPEKFPNNAYPYKRSLPSYLSSIKPFSSYESDIVINTINAKAYLGLDI
;
A
#
# COMPACT_ATOMS: atom_id res chain seq x y z
N MET A 1 11.34 -6.72 -8.92
CA MET A 1 11.80 -6.41 -7.54
C MET A 1 12.53 -5.07 -7.54
N THR A 2 12.40 -4.26 -6.49
CA THR A 2 13.12 -2.98 -6.33
C THR A 2 14.63 -3.20 -6.22
N THR A 3 15.42 -2.40 -6.94
CA THR A 3 16.88 -2.54 -7.02
C THR A 3 17.60 -1.25 -6.66
N ARG A 4 18.91 -1.35 -6.41
CA ARG A 4 19.78 -0.18 -6.19
C ARG A 4 19.70 0.83 -7.34
N ALA A 5 19.55 0.36 -8.57
CA ALA A 5 19.45 1.21 -9.76
C ALA A 5 18.19 2.11 -9.72
N ASP A 6 17.14 1.70 -9.02
CA ASP A 6 15.92 2.48 -8.88
C ASP A 6 16.13 3.73 -8.00
N ILE A 7 17.16 3.74 -7.14
CA ILE A 7 17.60 4.94 -6.42
C ILE A 7 18.19 5.97 -7.39
N ASN A 8 19.06 5.51 -8.30
CA ASN A 8 19.69 6.38 -9.30
C ASN A 8 18.67 6.96 -10.29
N ARG A 9 17.64 6.18 -10.62
CA ARG A 9 16.50 6.63 -11.44
C ARG A 9 15.51 7.53 -10.69
N GLY A 10 15.67 7.67 -9.37
CA GLY A 10 14.76 8.43 -8.52
C GLY A 10 13.39 7.76 -8.29
N ARG A 11 13.24 6.49 -8.65
CA ARG A 11 12.02 5.71 -8.37
C ARG A 11 11.95 5.30 -6.90
N LEU A 12 13.08 4.88 -6.32
CA LEU A 12 13.19 4.54 -4.91
C LEU A 12 13.88 5.69 -4.18
N ILE A 13 13.22 6.25 -3.16
CA ILE A 13 13.78 7.32 -2.34
C ILE A 13 13.82 6.91 -0.87
N TYR A 14 14.73 7.52 -0.12
CA TYR A 14 14.77 7.40 1.33
C TYR A 14 14.26 8.69 1.99
N THR A 15 13.50 8.55 3.07
CA THR A 15 12.80 9.65 3.74
C THR A 15 13.01 9.62 5.24
N GLU A 16 12.90 10.77 5.90
CA GLU A 16 13.13 10.87 7.35
C GLU A 16 12.07 10.15 8.17
N HIS A 17 10.81 10.26 7.77
CA HIS A 17 9.69 9.77 8.57
C HIS A 17 9.21 8.37 8.18
N LEU A 18 9.42 7.97 6.92
CA LEU A 18 8.85 6.73 6.39
C LEU A 18 9.90 5.69 5.96
N GLY A 19 11.19 6.06 5.95
CA GLY A 19 12.23 5.21 5.39
C GLY A 19 12.13 5.13 3.87
N TRP A 20 12.18 3.92 3.31
CA TRP A 20 12.12 3.67 1.88
C TRP A 20 10.71 3.89 1.31
N ILE A 21 10.63 4.58 0.17
CA ILE A 21 9.40 4.81 -0.59
C ILE A 21 9.65 4.53 -2.08
N ASP A 22 8.86 3.65 -2.67
CA ASP A 22 8.77 3.46 -4.12
C ASP A 22 7.73 4.45 -4.69
N LEU A 23 8.20 5.45 -5.44
CA LEU A 23 7.36 6.48 -6.05
C LEU A 23 6.44 5.95 -7.15
N GLY A 24 6.72 4.77 -7.70
CA GLY A 24 5.82 4.03 -8.59
C GLY A 24 4.58 3.54 -7.85
N HIS A 25 4.75 3.00 -6.64
CA HIS A 25 3.64 2.60 -5.76
C HIS A 25 2.91 3.81 -5.16
N ALA A 26 3.64 4.88 -4.84
CA ALA A 26 3.06 6.09 -4.26
C ALA A 26 2.22 6.97 -5.22
N LYS A 27 1.99 6.54 -6.48
CA LYS A 27 1.17 7.29 -7.47
C LYS A 27 -0.33 7.33 -7.13
N GLY A 28 -0.82 6.39 -6.31
CA GLY A 28 -2.22 6.32 -5.88
C GLY A 28 -3.22 6.03 -7.02
N GLY A 29 -2.81 5.34 -8.09
CA GLY A 29 -3.71 5.02 -9.20
C GLY A 29 -4.87 4.10 -8.79
N ASP A 30 -4.53 3.04 -8.06
CA ASP A 30 -5.48 2.10 -7.44
C ASP A 30 -6.37 2.79 -6.40
N ALA A 31 -5.80 3.64 -5.55
CA ALA A 31 -6.53 4.43 -4.57
C ALA A 31 -7.50 5.41 -5.22
N ARG A 32 -7.15 6.03 -6.35
CA ARG A 32 -8.04 6.92 -7.11
C ARG A 32 -9.25 6.18 -7.66
N ASN A 33 -9.05 4.97 -8.18
CA ASN A 33 -10.14 4.12 -8.66
C ASN A 33 -11.04 3.65 -7.51
N LEU A 34 -10.47 3.27 -6.37
CA LEU A 34 -11.22 2.92 -5.17
C LEU A 34 -12.05 4.09 -4.65
N TRP A 35 -11.40 5.26 -4.53
CA TRP A 35 -12.04 6.46 -4.02
C TRP A 35 -13.16 6.96 -4.94
N GLY A 36 -12.93 6.92 -6.26
CA GLY A 36 -13.97 7.27 -7.23
C GLY A 36 -15.24 6.43 -7.09
N GLN A 37 -15.12 5.12 -6.89
CA GLN A 37 -16.28 4.25 -6.64
C GLN A 37 -17.05 4.64 -5.38
N LEU A 38 -16.35 4.97 -4.30
CA LEU A 38 -16.94 5.40 -3.02
C LEU A 38 -17.62 6.77 -3.11
N ILE A 39 -17.09 7.69 -3.89
CA ILE A 39 -17.67 9.02 -4.08
C ILE A 39 -18.88 8.96 -5.01
N ASN A 40 -18.79 8.24 -6.12
CA ASN A 40 -19.83 8.22 -7.13
C ASN A 40 -21.05 7.37 -6.72
N GLU A 41 -20.88 6.43 -5.79
CA GLU A 41 -21.95 5.53 -5.32
C GLU A 41 -22.74 4.87 -6.46
N THR A 42 -22.04 4.38 -7.50
CA THR A 42 -22.66 3.89 -8.74
C THR A 42 -23.85 2.97 -8.45
N THR A 43 -25.02 3.38 -8.95
CA THR A 43 -26.29 2.73 -8.66
C THR A 43 -26.38 1.37 -9.36
N ASN A 44 -26.81 0.35 -8.63
CA ASN A 44 -27.20 -0.94 -9.18
C ASN A 44 -28.70 -1.16 -8.91
N PRO A 45 -29.56 -1.29 -9.94
CA PRO A 45 -31.00 -1.50 -9.76
C PRO A 45 -31.37 -2.73 -8.92
N LEU A 46 -30.49 -3.74 -8.89
CA LEU A 46 -30.69 -5.00 -8.18
C LEU A 46 -30.29 -4.91 -6.69
N ILE A 47 -29.59 -3.84 -6.28
CA ILE A 47 -29.08 -3.69 -4.91
C ILE A 47 -29.56 -2.34 -4.35
N LYS A 48 -30.83 -2.33 -3.91
CA LYS A 48 -31.45 -1.16 -3.27
C LYS A 48 -30.64 -0.73 -2.04
N ASP A 49 -30.43 0.58 -1.87
CA ASP A 49 -29.72 1.23 -0.75
C ASP A 49 -28.21 1.00 -0.63
N TYR A 50 -27.60 0.20 -1.51
CA TYR A 50 -26.16 -0.07 -1.51
C TYR A 50 -25.56 0.08 -2.91
N PHE A 51 -24.24 0.04 -2.97
CA PHE A 51 -23.45 -0.08 -4.20
C PHE A 51 -22.28 -1.03 -3.97
N LEU A 52 -21.71 -1.55 -5.07
CA LEU A 52 -20.56 -2.44 -5.01
C LEU A 52 -19.28 -1.65 -5.24
N VAL A 53 -18.28 -1.91 -4.40
CA VAL A 53 -16.94 -1.36 -4.53
C VAL A 53 -15.96 -2.50 -4.69
N ASN A 54 -15.12 -2.40 -5.71
CA ASN A 54 -14.09 -3.37 -6.02
C ASN A 54 -12.72 -2.76 -5.74
N TYR A 55 -11.85 -3.55 -5.13
CA TYR A 55 -10.45 -3.21 -4.99
C TYR A 55 -9.59 -4.42 -5.33
N SER A 56 -8.49 -4.19 -6.05
CA SER A 56 -7.56 -5.25 -6.41
C SER A 56 -6.13 -4.74 -6.41
N GLN A 57 -5.22 -5.64 -6.05
CA GLN A 57 -3.79 -5.45 -6.21
C GLN A 57 -3.23 -6.63 -7.02
N SER A 58 -2.32 -6.34 -7.92
CA SER A 58 -1.77 -7.33 -8.83
C SER A 58 -0.34 -7.04 -9.22
N MET A 59 0.34 -8.09 -9.66
CA MET A 59 1.65 -8.04 -10.27
C MET A 59 1.60 -8.78 -11.61
N SER A 60 2.34 -8.26 -12.58
CA SER A 60 2.57 -8.92 -13.87
C SER A 60 4.03 -9.36 -13.98
N LYS A 61 4.26 -10.60 -14.43
CA LYS A 61 5.59 -11.12 -14.80
C LYS A 61 5.41 -12.12 -15.96
N TYR A 62 6.26 -12.04 -16.98
CA TYR A 62 6.22 -12.93 -18.16
C TYR A 62 4.82 -13.07 -18.79
N HIS A 63 4.11 -11.96 -19.01
CA HIS A 63 2.72 -11.92 -19.53
C HIS A 63 1.68 -12.63 -18.66
N VAL A 64 2.02 -12.98 -17.42
CA VAL A 64 1.10 -13.55 -16.45
C VAL A 64 0.82 -12.51 -15.38
N ARG A 65 -0.46 -12.19 -15.20
CA ARG A 65 -0.95 -11.30 -14.16
C ARG A 65 -1.56 -12.10 -13.02
N THR A 66 -1.00 -11.95 -11.83
CA THR A 66 -1.56 -12.53 -10.59
C THR A 66 -2.02 -11.42 -9.68
N GLY A 67 -3.15 -11.60 -9.00
CA GLY A 67 -3.66 -10.58 -8.10
C GLY A 67 -4.60 -11.10 -7.03
N ILE A 68 -4.87 -10.23 -6.06
CA ILE A 68 -5.98 -10.37 -5.12
C ILE A 68 -7.03 -9.32 -5.48
N GLN A 69 -8.29 -9.72 -5.46
CA GLN A 69 -9.42 -8.81 -5.55
C GLN A 69 -10.41 -9.05 -4.40
N ALA A 70 -11.01 -7.97 -3.92
CA ALA A 70 -12.12 -8.00 -2.97
C ALA A 70 -13.25 -7.11 -3.49
N GLN A 71 -14.48 -7.50 -3.18
CA GLN A 71 -15.68 -6.70 -3.46
C GLN A 71 -16.49 -6.53 -2.19
N TRP A 72 -16.80 -5.29 -1.85
CA TRP A 72 -17.61 -4.93 -0.69
C TRP A 72 -18.90 -4.24 -1.16
N LYS A 73 -20.02 -4.61 -0.55
CA LYS A 73 -21.31 -3.94 -0.67
C LYS A 73 -21.39 -2.87 0.41
N ILE A 74 -21.56 -1.62 0.01
CA ILE A 74 -21.48 -0.45 0.91
C ILE A 74 -22.78 0.33 0.85
N LYS A 75 -23.31 0.72 2.01
CA LYS A 75 -24.53 1.52 2.14
C LYS A 75 -24.34 2.89 1.50
N LYS A 76 -25.37 3.42 0.85
CA LYS A 76 -25.36 4.74 0.23
C LYS A 76 -25.42 5.88 1.25
N GLY A 77 -25.01 7.08 0.84
CA GLY A 77 -25.17 8.30 1.63
C GLY A 77 -24.28 8.38 2.87
N LEU A 78 -23.22 7.57 2.95
CA LEU A 78 -22.29 7.61 4.07
C LEU A 78 -21.45 8.89 4.08
N SER A 79 -21.05 9.32 5.27
CA SER A 79 -20.18 10.49 5.44
C SER A 79 -18.84 10.28 4.72
N ILE A 80 -18.19 11.38 4.31
CA ILE A 80 -16.89 11.34 3.66
C ILE A 80 -15.83 10.66 4.55
N GLU A 81 -15.88 10.86 5.86
CA GLU A 81 -14.94 10.24 6.80
C GLU A 81 -15.18 8.74 6.92
N THR A 82 -16.44 8.31 6.96
CA THR A 82 -16.78 6.87 6.92
C THR A 82 -16.26 6.23 5.63
N LYS A 83 -16.46 6.87 4.47
CA LYS A 83 -15.95 6.39 3.18
C LYS A 83 -14.42 6.28 3.18
N ARG A 84 -13.70 7.26 3.75
CA ARG A 84 -12.23 7.22 3.89
C ARG A 84 -11.78 6.04 4.74
N SER A 85 -12.43 5.81 5.88
CA SER A 85 -12.15 4.67 6.76
C SER A 85 -12.40 3.34 6.06
N ILE A 86 -13.48 3.23 5.28
CA ILE A 86 -13.79 2.03 4.50
C ILE A 86 -12.74 1.82 3.40
N ALA A 87 -12.37 2.87 2.67
CA ALA A 87 -11.35 2.82 1.63
C ALA A 87 -10.00 2.32 2.19
N LEU A 88 -9.60 2.86 3.35
CA LEU A 88 -8.36 2.45 4.03
C LEU A 88 -8.43 0.96 4.43
N SER A 89 -9.57 0.52 4.99
CA SER A 89 -9.75 -0.89 5.35
C SER A 89 -9.72 -1.82 4.14
N MET A 90 -10.35 -1.45 3.02
CA MET A 90 -10.30 -2.25 1.78
C MET A 90 -8.88 -2.36 1.24
N MET A 91 -8.17 -1.23 1.18
CA MET A 91 -6.78 -1.18 0.72
C MET A 91 -5.91 -2.09 1.59
N PHE A 92 -5.96 -1.91 2.90
CA PHE A 92 -5.13 -2.68 3.83
C PHE A 92 -5.50 -4.17 3.84
N TYR A 93 -6.78 -4.52 3.81
CA TYR A 93 -7.26 -5.91 3.74
C TYR A 93 -6.70 -6.64 2.50
N VAL A 94 -6.78 -6.01 1.33
CA VAL A 94 -6.25 -6.60 0.08
C VAL A 94 -4.74 -6.67 0.10
N SER A 95 -4.03 -5.65 0.62
CA SER A 95 -2.56 -5.68 0.73
C SER A 95 -2.06 -6.85 1.57
N LEU A 96 -2.65 -7.09 2.75
CA LEU A 96 -2.28 -8.22 3.60
C LEU A 96 -2.54 -9.57 2.92
N LYS A 97 -3.65 -9.68 2.16
CA LYS A 97 -3.98 -10.90 1.42
C LYS A 97 -3.05 -11.11 0.22
N PHE A 98 -2.63 -10.04 -0.45
CA PHE A 98 -1.70 -10.10 -1.57
C PHE A 98 -0.32 -10.55 -1.10
N GLU A 99 0.16 -10.04 0.05
CA GLU A 99 1.38 -10.53 0.68
C GLU A 99 1.33 -12.03 1.00
N GLY A 100 0.23 -12.49 1.61
CA GLY A 100 0.04 -13.91 1.89
C GLY A 100 0.11 -14.77 0.64
N LEU A 101 -0.48 -14.31 -0.47
CA LEU A 101 -0.42 -15.00 -1.76
C LEU A 101 1.02 -15.08 -2.29
N GLN A 102 1.78 -13.99 -2.22
CA GLN A 102 3.17 -13.95 -2.70
C GLN A 102 4.16 -14.69 -1.78
N SER A 103 3.84 -14.88 -0.50
CA SER A 103 4.61 -15.72 0.40
C SER A 103 4.44 -17.23 0.13
N ASN A 104 3.39 -17.63 -0.61
CA ASN A 104 3.16 -19.02 -0.95
C ASN A 104 4.24 -19.50 -1.94
N SER A 105 4.93 -20.58 -1.59
CA SER A 105 6.09 -21.10 -2.34
C SER A 105 5.79 -21.49 -3.79
N LEU A 106 4.54 -21.83 -4.12
CA LEU A 106 4.13 -22.11 -5.49
C LEU A 106 4.04 -20.83 -6.33
N PHE A 107 3.54 -19.74 -5.74
CA PHE A 107 3.40 -18.44 -6.39
C PHE A 107 4.67 -17.59 -6.33
N SER A 108 5.53 -17.75 -5.31
CA SER A 108 6.81 -17.03 -5.19
C SER A 108 7.87 -17.50 -6.19
N ARG A 109 7.70 -18.69 -6.78
CA ARG A 109 8.52 -19.14 -7.93
C ARG A 109 8.12 -18.45 -9.23
N ILE A 110 6.84 -18.08 -9.36
CA ILE A 110 6.28 -17.40 -10.53
C ILE A 110 6.42 -15.88 -10.39
N THR A 111 6.27 -15.34 -9.18
CA THR A 111 6.26 -13.91 -8.88
C THR A 111 7.50 -13.52 -8.06
N ASP A 112 8.14 -12.41 -8.42
CA ASP A 112 9.44 -12.02 -7.86
C ASP A 112 9.28 -11.44 -6.44
N SER A 113 9.23 -12.33 -5.43
CA SER A 113 9.16 -12.07 -3.97
C SER A 113 7.87 -11.41 -3.43
N GLY A 114 7.57 -11.67 -2.15
CA GLY A 114 6.48 -11.00 -1.41
C GLY A 114 6.83 -9.58 -0.94
N PHE A 115 5.82 -8.85 -0.44
CA PHE A 115 5.89 -7.45 0.03
C PHE A 115 7.23 -7.06 0.65
N SER A 116 7.90 -6.07 0.08
CA SER A 116 9.10 -5.45 0.63
C SER A 116 8.73 -4.37 1.65
N CYS A 117 9.71 -3.84 2.40
CA CYS A 117 9.41 -2.95 3.52
C CYS A 117 8.77 -1.62 3.11
N GLU A 118 9.01 -1.18 1.87
CA GLU A 118 8.50 0.05 1.28
C GLU A 118 7.08 -0.09 0.73
N ASP A 119 6.64 -1.28 0.32
CA ASP A 119 5.45 -1.45 -0.53
C ASP A 119 4.18 -0.92 0.13
N LEU A 120 3.88 -1.37 1.35
CA LEU A 120 2.66 -0.97 2.05
C LEU A 120 2.66 0.52 2.39
N VAL A 121 3.79 1.06 2.83
CA VAL A 121 3.91 2.48 3.20
C VAL A 121 3.86 3.38 1.97
N SER A 122 4.39 2.92 0.83
CA SER A 122 4.29 3.62 -0.46
C SER A 122 2.86 3.66 -0.97
N ASN A 123 2.16 2.52 -0.94
CA ASN A 123 0.73 2.47 -1.28
C ASN A 123 -0.09 3.37 -0.35
N LEU A 124 0.21 3.37 0.95
CA LEU A 124 -0.46 4.24 1.93
C LEU A 124 -0.22 5.73 1.63
N LEU A 125 1.00 6.12 1.28
CA LEU A 125 1.32 7.49 0.87
C LEU A 125 0.49 7.90 -0.36
N GLY A 126 0.44 7.03 -1.37
CA GLY A 126 -0.39 7.23 -2.56
C GLY A 126 -1.88 7.33 -2.23
N PHE A 127 -2.38 6.47 -1.34
CA PHE A 127 -3.75 6.52 -0.84
C PHE A 127 -4.09 7.88 -0.21
N TYR A 128 -3.28 8.33 0.74
CA TYR A 128 -3.49 9.62 1.41
C TYR A 128 -3.42 10.81 0.44
N SER A 129 -2.54 10.76 -0.57
CA SER A 129 -2.48 11.79 -1.63
C SER A 129 -3.78 11.93 -2.41
N VAL A 130 -4.58 10.86 -2.51
CA VAL A 130 -5.85 10.83 -3.22
C VAL A 130 -7.01 11.22 -2.32
N VAL A 131 -7.13 10.59 -1.14
CA VAL A 131 -8.34 10.73 -0.29
C VAL A 131 -8.30 11.98 0.59
N LEU A 132 -7.10 12.51 0.81
CA LEU A 132 -6.84 13.71 1.61
C LEU A 132 -5.69 14.53 0.97
N PRO A 133 -5.92 15.16 -0.20
CA PRO A 133 -4.84 15.77 -1.00
C PRO A 133 -4.06 16.84 -0.24
N ARG A 134 -2.74 16.68 -0.19
CA ARG A 134 -1.75 17.58 0.44
C ARG A 134 -0.41 17.41 -0.25
N ASP A 135 0.53 18.32 0.00
CA ASP A 135 1.93 18.14 -0.40
C ASP A 135 2.63 17.13 0.53
N TYR A 136 2.37 15.84 0.28
CA TYR A 136 2.99 14.77 1.05
C TYR A 136 4.49 14.64 0.82
N MET A 137 5.01 15.06 -0.35
CA MET A 137 6.43 15.00 -0.65
C MET A 137 7.23 15.91 0.29
N SER A 138 6.73 17.11 0.57
CA SER A 138 7.35 17.97 1.58
C SER A 138 7.23 17.40 3.01
N LEU A 139 6.11 16.75 3.34
CA LEU A 139 5.86 16.20 4.68
C LEU A 139 6.76 15.01 5.04
N ILE A 140 7.07 14.13 4.07
CA ILE A 140 7.89 12.94 4.30
C ILE A 140 9.39 13.25 4.44
N ARG A 141 9.82 14.46 4.04
CA ARG A 141 11.22 14.93 4.09
C ARG A 141 12.19 13.96 3.40
N PRO A 142 12.19 13.92 2.05
CA PRO A 142 13.14 13.13 1.29
C PRO A 142 14.58 13.48 1.66
N LYS A 143 15.44 12.48 1.78
CA LYS A 143 16.87 12.64 1.92
C LYS A 143 17.53 12.70 0.53
N SER A 144 18.76 13.21 0.48
CA SER A 144 19.58 13.24 -0.73
C SER A 144 19.80 11.83 -1.29
N ARG A 145 20.06 11.73 -2.59
CA ARG A 145 20.35 10.44 -3.25
C ARG A 145 21.55 9.73 -2.63
N GLU A 146 22.59 10.48 -2.29
CA GLU A 146 23.83 10.00 -1.68
C GLU A 146 23.52 9.31 -0.34
N TYR A 147 22.68 9.93 0.47
CA TYR A 147 22.18 9.34 1.72
C TYR A 147 21.40 8.05 1.47
N ALA A 148 20.50 8.03 0.48
CA ALA A 148 19.77 6.82 0.14
C ALA A 148 20.71 5.68 -0.30
N LEU A 149 21.69 5.98 -1.17
CA LEU A 149 22.72 5.01 -1.56
C LEU A 149 23.53 4.52 -0.36
N LYS A 150 23.92 5.39 0.56
CA LYS A 150 24.59 5.01 1.82
C LYS A 150 23.77 4.00 2.63
N ILE A 151 22.48 4.27 2.84
CA ILE A 151 21.59 3.35 3.55
C ILE A 151 21.49 2.01 2.80
N TRP A 152 21.32 2.05 1.48
CA TRP A 152 21.25 0.82 0.67
C TRP A 152 22.53 0.00 0.75
N ASP A 153 23.70 0.64 0.64
CA ASP A 153 24.99 -0.04 0.58
C ASP A 153 25.34 -0.71 1.93
N TYR A 154 24.86 -0.14 3.05
CA TYR A 154 25.03 -0.73 4.37
C TYR A 154 24.01 -1.85 4.67
N TYR A 155 22.73 -1.62 4.43
CA TYR A 155 21.64 -2.54 4.83
C TYR A 155 21.28 -3.57 3.75
N GLY A 156 21.60 -3.28 2.50
CA GLY A 156 21.22 -4.08 1.34
C GLY A 156 19.79 -3.84 0.87
N SER A 157 19.28 -4.78 0.07
CA SER A 157 18.00 -4.63 -0.60
C SER A 157 16.81 -4.58 0.35
N VAL A 158 15.88 -3.66 0.04
CA VAL A 158 14.61 -3.47 0.76
C VAL A 158 13.77 -4.75 0.84
N GLY A 159 13.85 -5.62 -0.17
CA GLY A 159 13.14 -6.90 -0.20
C GLY A 159 13.56 -7.91 0.89
N LYS A 160 14.71 -7.71 1.55
CA LYS A 160 15.13 -8.49 2.74
C LYS A 160 14.26 -8.19 3.96
N TYR A 161 13.62 -7.03 3.99
CA TYR A 161 12.82 -6.55 5.10
C TYR A 161 11.34 -6.65 4.73
N LYS A 162 10.56 -7.38 5.51
CA LYS A 162 9.13 -7.56 5.29
C LYS A 162 8.32 -6.63 6.20
N ASN A 163 7.30 -5.98 5.64
CA ASN A 163 6.47 -5.06 6.39
C ASN A 163 4.98 -5.21 6.04
N ASN A 164 4.26 -5.84 6.95
CA ASN A 164 2.82 -6.08 6.91
C ASN A 164 2.05 -5.23 7.93
N GLU A 165 2.71 -4.22 8.51
CA GLU A 165 2.13 -3.34 9.52
C GLU A 165 2.00 -1.92 8.96
N MET A 166 0.99 -1.17 9.42
CA MET A 166 0.90 0.28 9.20
C MET A 166 1.92 1.02 10.08
N LYS A 167 3.21 0.73 9.84
CA LYS A 167 4.39 1.30 10.48
C LYS A 167 5.47 1.51 9.42
N ALA A 168 6.26 2.56 9.59
CA ALA A 168 7.42 2.84 8.76
C ALA A 168 8.62 2.01 9.20
N TYR A 169 9.41 1.51 8.26
CA TYR A 169 10.69 0.86 8.56
C TYR A 169 11.80 1.90 8.47
N ILE A 170 12.43 2.20 9.60
CA ILE A 170 13.50 3.20 9.70
C ILE A 170 14.85 2.50 9.76
N PHE A 171 15.77 2.97 8.94
CA PHE A 171 17.15 2.52 8.84
C PHE A 171 18.05 3.62 9.41
N PRO A 172 18.64 3.42 10.60
CA PRO A 172 19.53 4.39 11.21
C PRO A 172 20.72 4.73 10.31
N ASP A 173 21.32 5.90 10.52
CA ASP A 173 22.55 6.26 9.83
C ASP A 173 23.73 5.44 10.42
N PRO A 174 24.37 4.55 9.63
CA PRO A 174 25.43 3.69 10.13
C PRO A 174 26.69 4.45 10.58
N GLU A 175 26.92 5.66 10.05
CA GLU A 175 28.06 6.49 10.45
C GLU A 175 27.82 7.18 11.79
N LYS A 176 26.55 7.47 12.14
CA LYS A 176 26.17 8.10 13.41
C LYS A 176 26.05 7.10 14.54
N PHE A 177 25.67 5.86 14.23
CA PHE A 177 25.46 4.79 15.21
C PHE A 177 26.33 3.58 14.89
N PRO A 178 27.67 3.73 14.89
CA PRO A 178 28.57 2.61 14.61
C PRO A 178 28.30 1.48 15.62
N ASN A 179 28.13 0.26 15.10
CA ASN A 179 27.86 -0.97 15.87
C ASN A 179 26.46 -1.10 16.52
N ASN A 180 25.54 -0.15 16.33
CA ASN A 180 24.17 -0.26 16.85
C ASN A 180 23.09 0.25 15.88
N ALA A 181 23.43 0.35 14.60
CA ALA A 181 22.53 0.82 13.56
C ALA A 181 21.60 -0.31 13.08
N TYR A 182 20.64 -0.73 13.91
CA TYR A 182 19.66 -1.77 13.54
C TYR A 182 18.37 -1.17 12.97
N PRO A 183 17.85 -1.67 11.84
CA PRO A 183 16.57 -1.24 11.32
C PRO A 183 15.43 -1.51 12.31
N TYR A 184 14.48 -0.59 12.44
CA TYR A 184 13.34 -0.73 13.36
C TYR A 184 12.04 -0.17 12.80
N LYS A 185 10.90 -0.63 13.33
CA LYS A 185 9.56 -0.12 12.95
C LYS A 185 9.17 1.08 13.82
N ARG A 186 8.63 2.12 13.19
CA ARG A 186 8.11 3.33 13.84
C ARG A 186 6.64 3.54 13.48
N SER A 187 5.85 4.04 14.42
CA SER A 187 4.48 4.47 14.14
C SER A 187 4.43 5.52 13.03
N LEU A 188 3.38 5.47 12.22
CA LEU A 188 3.18 6.44 11.15
C LEU A 188 3.02 7.86 11.73
N PRO A 189 3.51 8.88 11.01
CA PRO A 189 3.31 10.26 11.40
C PRO A 189 1.82 10.64 11.32
N SER A 190 1.42 11.68 12.06
CA SER A 190 0.01 12.10 12.20
C SER A 190 -0.70 12.34 10.87
N TYR A 191 0.02 12.85 9.86
CA TYR A 191 -0.50 13.11 8.53
C TYR A 191 -0.76 11.84 7.69
N LEU A 192 -0.29 10.66 8.12
CA LEU A 192 -0.62 9.34 7.57
C LEU A 192 -1.34 8.42 8.56
N SER A 193 -1.78 8.96 9.70
CA SER A 193 -2.51 8.19 10.73
C SER A 193 -3.83 8.84 11.16
N SER A 194 -4.28 9.85 10.41
CA SER A 194 -5.49 10.62 10.71
C SER A 194 -6.77 9.87 10.34
N ILE A 195 -6.72 8.99 9.34
CA ILE A 195 -7.83 8.09 8.98
C ILE A 195 -7.64 6.80 9.77
N LYS A 196 -8.70 6.36 10.46
CA LYS A 196 -8.70 5.07 11.16
C LYS A 196 -9.36 4.01 10.28
N PRO A 197 -8.84 2.77 10.24
CA PRO A 197 -9.53 1.69 9.58
C PRO A 197 -10.96 1.57 10.10
N PHE A 198 -11.91 1.38 9.19
CA PHE A 198 -13.29 1.09 9.53
C PHE A 198 -13.38 -0.16 10.40
N SER A 199 -13.96 -0.02 11.59
CA SER A 199 -14.07 -1.05 12.62
C SER A 199 -15.52 -1.35 13.03
N SER A 200 -16.50 -0.59 12.53
CA SER A 200 -17.92 -0.85 12.83
C SER A 200 -18.43 -1.95 11.91
N TYR A 201 -18.34 -3.19 12.39
CA TYR A 201 -19.00 -4.33 11.74
C TYR A 201 -20.49 -4.40 12.10
N GLU A 202 -21.07 -3.30 12.60
CA GLU A 202 -22.53 -3.18 12.73
C GLU A 202 -23.16 -3.36 11.35
N SER A 203 -24.13 -4.26 11.32
CA SER A 203 -24.32 -5.29 10.31
C SER A 203 -24.96 -4.85 8.98
N ASP A 204 -24.97 -3.55 8.69
CA ASP A 204 -25.62 -2.99 7.50
C ASP A 204 -24.82 -1.89 6.76
N ILE A 205 -23.64 -1.47 7.25
CA ILE A 205 -22.87 -0.40 6.58
C ILE A 205 -21.98 -0.98 5.48
N VAL A 206 -21.26 -2.06 5.79
CA VAL A 206 -20.34 -2.73 4.89
C VAL A 206 -20.56 -4.23 4.99
N ILE A 207 -20.80 -4.87 3.85
CA ILE A 207 -20.92 -6.32 3.74
C ILE A 207 -19.86 -6.77 2.74
N ASN A 208 -18.88 -7.56 3.19
CA ASN A 208 -17.91 -8.16 2.28
C ASN A 208 -18.60 -9.26 1.46
N THR A 209 -18.80 -9.04 0.16
CA THR A 209 -19.54 -9.95 -0.73
C THR A 209 -18.62 -10.93 -1.45
N ILE A 210 -17.36 -10.55 -1.67
CA ILE A 210 -16.33 -11.42 -2.21
C ILE A 210 -15.11 -11.31 -1.29
N ASN A 211 -14.92 -12.33 -0.45
CA ASN A 211 -13.66 -12.54 0.26
C ASN A 211 -12.50 -12.45 -0.73
N ALA A 212 -11.37 -11.88 -0.30
CA ALA A 212 -10.20 -11.71 -1.15
C ALA A 212 -9.87 -12.99 -1.94
N LYS A 213 -10.06 -12.96 -3.26
CA LYS A 213 -9.81 -14.09 -4.16
C LYS A 213 -8.54 -13.85 -4.96
N ALA A 214 -7.70 -14.87 -5.01
CA ALA A 214 -6.61 -14.98 -5.98
C ALA A 214 -7.18 -15.05 -7.40
N TYR A 215 -6.53 -14.38 -8.34
CA TYR A 215 -6.79 -14.58 -9.76
C TYR A 215 -5.48 -14.68 -10.53
N LEU A 216 -5.54 -15.40 -11.65
CA LEU A 216 -4.47 -15.60 -12.63
C LEU A 216 -5.05 -15.20 -13.99
N GLY A 217 -4.39 -14.30 -14.70
CA GLY A 217 -4.75 -13.86 -16.05
C GLY A 217 -3.53 -13.81 -16.97
N LEU A 218 -3.79 -13.75 -18.27
CA LEU A 218 -2.78 -13.50 -19.30
C LEU A 218 -2.87 -12.02 -19.71
N ASP A 219 -1.73 -11.32 -19.76
CA ASP A 219 -1.64 -9.99 -20.36
C ASP A 219 -1.61 -10.19 -21.89
N ILE A 220 -2.74 -9.90 -22.55
CA ILE A 220 -2.89 -9.92 -24.02
C ILE A 220 -2.31 -8.62 -24.60
#